data_AF-A0A2P2KFV6-F1
#
_entry.id   AF-A0A2P2KFV6-F1
#
_cell.length_a   1.000
_cell.length_b   1.000
_cell.length_c   1.000
_cell.angle_alpha   90.00
_cell.angle_beta   90.00
_cell.angle_gamma   90.00
#
_symmetry.space_group_name_H-M   'P 1'
#
loop_
_entity.id
_entity.type
_entity.pdbx_description
1 polymer ?
#
loop_
_entity_poly.entity_id
_entity_poly.type
_entity_poly.pdbx_seq_one_letter_code
_entity_poly.pdbx_strand_id
1 'polypeptide(L)'
;MDEKGVCNSCSDKLVCIDIDPRETEDFASSLVDLATKRGVKANFLKYKEWLQKHGPFDAVVDGANVSLVKQRAFSFKQLNNVVKQLHQISPSKRLPLIILHRSRVTGGPAEHPINKKILEFWKNSGAIYSTPAGSNDDWYWLYAAVSCNCLLVTNDEMRDHLFQLLGTSFFPRWKEKHQVIAPLLCDKLVFSFLFCLLTLLALNLEFVWF
;
A
#
# COMPACT_ATOMS: atom_id res chain seq x y z
N MET A 1 25.15 7.52 6.08
CA MET A 1 24.67 6.97 4.80
C MET A 1 24.11 8.14 4.01
N ASP A 2 24.40 8.23 2.73
CA ASP A 2 23.75 9.20 1.83
C ASP A 2 22.40 8.67 1.30
N GLU A 3 21.70 9.49 0.50
CA GLU A 3 20.41 9.13 -0.13
C GLU A 3 20.51 7.96 -1.12
N LYS A 4 21.71 7.54 -1.50
CA LYS A 4 21.97 6.43 -2.43
C LYS A 4 22.34 5.13 -1.71
N GLY A 5 22.28 5.12 -0.38
CA GLY A 5 22.63 3.97 0.45
C GLY A 5 24.14 3.72 0.54
N VAL A 6 24.97 4.75 0.37
CA VAL A 6 26.43 4.66 0.47
C VAL A 6 26.88 5.11 1.87
N CYS A 7 27.77 4.34 2.48
CA CYS A 7 28.35 4.67 3.79
C CYS A 7 29.30 5.86 3.69
N ASN A 8 29.06 6.92 4.48
CA ASN A 8 29.91 8.11 4.47
C ASN A 8 31.29 7.87 5.08
N SER A 9 31.50 6.74 5.78
CA SER A 9 32.78 6.38 6.41
C SER A 9 33.60 5.43 5.55
N CYS A 10 33.03 4.31 5.10
CA CYS A 10 33.75 3.30 4.31
C CYS A 10 33.45 3.32 2.81
N SER A 11 32.50 4.14 2.34
CA SER A 11 32.04 4.19 0.94
C SER A 11 31.38 2.91 0.40
N ASP A 12 31.12 1.91 1.25
CA ASP A 12 30.37 0.72 0.86
C ASP A 12 28.90 1.04 0.57
N LYS A 13 28.34 0.34 -0.43
CA LYS A 13 26.94 0.48 -0.82
C LYS A 13 26.11 -0.63 -0.18
N LEU A 14 25.04 -0.25 0.51
CA LEU A 14 24.07 -1.19 1.06
C LEU A 14 23.41 -2.02 -0.04
N VAL A 15 23.16 -3.29 0.27
CA VAL A 15 22.46 -4.23 -0.61
C VAL A 15 20.98 -4.22 -0.29
N CYS A 16 20.14 -4.24 -1.32
CA CYS A 16 18.71 -4.48 -1.15
C CYS A 16 18.48 -5.98 -0.97
N ILE A 17 17.98 -6.39 0.19
CA ILE A 17 17.66 -7.80 0.44
C ILE A 17 16.33 -8.11 -0.27
N ASP A 18 16.36 -9.10 -1.15
CA ASP A 18 15.15 -9.59 -1.78
C ASP A 18 14.28 -10.39 -0.80
N ILE A 19 12.98 -10.24 -0.98
CA ILE A 19 11.99 -10.99 -0.21
C ILE A 19 11.67 -12.24 -1.03
N ASP A 20 11.82 -13.44 -0.43
CA ASP A 20 11.52 -14.69 -1.12
C ASP A 20 10.04 -14.67 -1.57
N PRO A 21 9.75 -14.92 -2.86
CA PRO A 21 8.37 -15.02 -3.35
C PRO A 21 7.51 -16.01 -2.56
N ARG A 22 8.10 -17.10 -2.04
CA ARG A 22 7.40 -18.08 -1.19
C ARG A 22 6.97 -17.48 0.14
N GLU A 23 7.84 -16.70 0.79
CA GLU A 23 7.46 -15.99 2.02
C GLU A 23 6.28 -15.02 1.75
N THR A 24 6.25 -14.42 0.56
CA THR A 24 5.15 -13.52 0.14
C THR A 24 3.84 -14.28 -0.08
N GLU A 25 3.89 -15.46 -0.70
CA GLU A 25 2.72 -16.33 -0.91
C GLU A 25 2.17 -16.90 0.41
N ASP A 26 3.05 -17.33 1.31
CA ASP A 26 2.69 -17.80 2.65
C ASP A 26 2.05 -16.67 3.48
N PHE A 27 2.60 -15.46 3.38
CA PHE A 27 2.04 -14.28 4.01
C PHE A 27 0.67 -13.92 3.44
N ALA A 28 0.51 -13.93 2.12
CA ALA A 28 -0.78 -13.69 1.46
C ALA A 28 -1.85 -14.70 1.91
N SER A 29 -1.48 -15.97 2.05
CA SER A 29 -2.36 -17.03 2.56
C SER A 29 -2.75 -16.77 4.02
N SER A 30 -1.79 -16.39 4.86
CA SER A 30 -2.04 -16.03 6.27
C SER A 30 -2.97 -14.82 6.40
N LEU A 31 -2.85 -13.82 5.52
CA LEU A 31 -3.76 -12.68 5.47
C LEU A 31 -5.20 -13.10 5.17
N VAL A 32 -5.41 -14.03 4.23
CA VAL A 32 -6.75 -14.55 3.93
C VAL A 32 -7.35 -15.22 5.17
N ASP A 33 -6.59 -16.02 5.88
CA ASP A 33 -7.06 -16.69 7.09
C ASP A 33 -7.42 -15.71 8.21
N LEU A 34 -6.58 -14.70 8.43
CA LEU A 34 -6.86 -13.66 9.44
C LEU A 34 -8.07 -12.80 9.06
N ALA A 35 -8.15 -12.36 7.80
CA ALA A 35 -9.26 -11.55 7.30
C ALA A 35 -10.59 -12.31 7.35
N THR A 36 -10.59 -13.60 7.02
CA THR A 36 -11.80 -14.43 7.05
C THR A 36 -12.24 -14.82 8.46
N LYS A 37 -11.32 -14.89 9.44
CA LYS A 37 -11.64 -15.09 10.87
C LYS A 37 -12.24 -13.85 11.53
N ARG A 38 -11.88 -12.65 11.06
CA ARG A 38 -12.25 -11.37 11.71
C ARG A 38 -13.26 -10.54 10.95
N GLY A 39 -13.43 -10.81 9.67
CA GLY A 39 -14.42 -10.17 8.82
C GLY A 39 -15.49 -11.16 8.36
N VAL A 40 -16.36 -10.68 7.47
CA VAL A 40 -17.33 -11.53 6.80
C VAL A 40 -16.62 -12.33 5.70
N LYS A 41 -16.33 -13.62 5.97
CA LYS A 41 -15.61 -14.54 5.06
C LYS A 41 -16.03 -14.40 3.59
N ALA A 42 -17.33 -14.39 3.32
CA ALA A 42 -17.86 -14.28 1.95
C ALA A 42 -17.45 -12.96 1.25
N ASN A 43 -17.40 -11.84 1.98
CA ASN A 43 -17.02 -10.56 1.42
C ASN A 43 -15.55 -10.54 0.99
N PHE A 44 -14.67 -11.14 1.79
CA PHE A 44 -13.25 -11.17 1.49
C PHE A 44 -12.91 -12.14 0.35
N LEU A 45 -13.56 -13.31 0.31
CA LEU A 45 -13.39 -14.26 -0.80
C LEU A 45 -13.87 -13.67 -2.13
N LYS A 46 -15.00 -12.95 -2.13
CA LYS A 46 -15.49 -12.22 -3.30
C LYS A 46 -14.48 -11.16 -3.79
N TYR A 47 -13.80 -10.50 -2.86
CA TYR A 47 -12.74 -9.56 -3.19
C TYR A 47 -11.52 -10.25 -3.80
N LYS A 48 -11.08 -11.38 -3.25
CA LYS A 48 -9.98 -12.18 -3.81
C LYS A 48 -10.24 -12.59 -5.26
N GLU A 49 -11.44 -13.11 -5.54
CA GLU A 49 -11.85 -13.44 -6.91
C GLU A 49 -11.92 -12.22 -7.83
N TRP A 50 -12.38 -11.08 -7.30
CA TRP A 50 -12.41 -9.83 -8.05
C TRP A 50 -10.99 -9.38 -8.41
N LEU A 51 -10.07 -9.39 -7.46
CA LEU A 51 -8.68 -8.95 -7.65
C LEU A 51 -7.97 -9.78 -8.74
N GLN A 52 -8.17 -11.10 -8.74
CA GLN A 52 -7.62 -12.00 -9.76
C GLN A 52 -8.08 -11.66 -11.18
N LYS A 53 -9.28 -11.09 -11.34
CA LYS A 53 -9.86 -10.73 -12.64
C LYS A 53 -9.51 -9.32 -13.11
N HIS A 54 -9.01 -8.45 -12.23
CA HIS A 54 -8.83 -7.02 -12.51
C HIS A 54 -7.36 -6.55 -12.44
N GLY A 55 -6.48 -7.30 -11.77
CA GLY A 55 -5.05 -7.05 -11.79
C GLY A 55 -4.40 -7.36 -13.15
N PRO A 56 -3.08 -7.14 -13.29
CA PRO A 56 -2.15 -6.68 -12.25
C PRO A 56 -2.21 -5.16 -12.01
N PHE A 57 -1.83 -4.74 -10.81
CA PHE A 57 -1.69 -3.33 -10.42
C PHE A 57 -0.25 -3.02 -10.02
N ASP A 58 0.25 -1.86 -10.41
CA ASP A 58 1.60 -1.40 -10.04
C ASP A 58 1.62 -0.69 -8.67
N ALA A 59 0.44 -0.30 -8.18
CA ALA A 59 0.26 0.28 -6.85
C ALA A 59 -1.17 0.07 -6.34
N VAL A 60 -1.31 0.00 -5.02
CA VAL A 60 -2.56 -0.01 -4.27
C VAL A 60 -2.59 1.23 -3.37
N VAL A 61 -3.75 1.87 -3.27
CA VAL A 61 -3.95 3.08 -2.47
C VAL A 61 -4.96 2.80 -1.36
N ASP A 62 -4.55 3.06 -0.12
CA ASP A 62 -5.46 3.24 0.99
C ASP A 62 -6.17 4.59 0.83
N GLY A 63 -7.33 4.55 0.17
CA GLY A 63 -8.03 5.77 -0.21
C GLY A 63 -8.59 6.52 0.99
N ALA A 64 -8.89 5.85 2.09
CA ALA A 64 -9.41 6.49 3.30
C ALA A 64 -8.32 7.30 3.99
N ASN A 65 -7.17 6.67 4.25
CA ASN A 65 -6.02 7.33 4.87
C ASN A 65 -5.49 8.48 4.00
N VAL A 66 -5.28 8.24 2.70
CA VAL A 66 -4.79 9.26 1.76
C VAL A 66 -5.75 10.45 1.65
N SER A 67 -7.06 10.26 1.80
CA SER A 67 -8.02 11.36 1.71
C SER A 67 -8.18 12.15 3.02
N LEU A 68 -7.73 11.60 4.15
CA LEU A 68 -7.92 12.17 5.48
C LEU A 68 -6.62 12.69 6.10
N VAL A 69 -5.45 12.26 5.62
CA VAL A 69 -4.16 12.66 6.20
C VAL A 69 -4.00 14.18 6.21
N LYS A 70 -3.85 14.74 7.43
CA LYS A 70 -3.85 16.18 7.77
C LYS A 70 -5.02 17.00 7.20
N GLN A 71 -6.15 16.36 6.89
CA GLN A 71 -7.38 17.04 6.50
C GLN A 71 -8.39 16.99 7.64
N ARG A 72 -9.20 18.05 7.77
CA ARG A 72 -10.36 18.04 8.70
C ARG A 72 -11.53 17.20 8.17
N ALA A 73 -11.57 16.99 6.85
CA ALA A 73 -12.63 16.26 6.16
C ALA A 73 -12.05 15.49 4.96
N PHE A 74 -12.78 14.50 4.48
CA PHE A 74 -12.37 13.66 3.35
C PHE A 74 -12.16 14.49 2.06
N SER A 75 -10.96 14.42 1.47
CA SER A 75 -10.59 15.19 0.28
C SER A 75 -10.44 14.34 -0.99
N PHE A 76 -11.47 14.33 -1.84
CA PHE A 76 -11.41 13.70 -3.17
C PHE A 76 -10.34 14.30 -4.08
N LYS A 77 -10.08 15.60 -3.95
CA LYS A 77 -9.03 16.29 -4.73
C LYS A 77 -7.65 15.72 -4.39
N GLN A 78 -7.37 15.51 -3.10
CA GLN A 78 -6.11 14.93 -2.64
C GLN A 78 -5.93 13.50 -3.16
N LEU A 79 -6.95 12.66 -3.00
CA LEU A 79 -6.93 11.29 -3.53
C LEU A 79 -6.72 11.25 -5.05
N ASN A 80 -7.45 12.08 -5.80
CA ASN A 80 -7.32 12.13 -7.25
C ASN A 80 -5.95 12.59 -7.72
N ASN A 81 -5.30 13.52 -7.00
CA ASN A 81 -3.95 13.94 -7.31
C ASN A 81 -2.94 12.80 -7.12
N VAL A 82 -3.04 12.06 -6.02
CA VAL A 82 -2.20 10.87 -5.76
C VAL A 82 -2.40 9.82 -6.86
N VAL A 83 -3.65 9.52 -7.21
CA VAL A 83 -3.98 8.55 -8.28
C VAL A 83 -3.37 8.96 -9.62
N LYS A 84 -3.47 10.24 -10.01
CA LYS A 84 -2.88 10.75 -11.26
C LYS A 84 -1.36 10.64 -11.29
N GLN A 85 -0.70 10.95 -10.18
CA GLN A 85 0.75 10.85 -10.08
C GLN A 85 1.23 9.40 -10.15
N LEU A 86 0.55 8.47 -9.45
CA LEU A 86 0.84 7.03 -9.54
C LEU A 86 0.67 6.50 -10.97
N HIS A 87 -0.38 6.96 -11.66
CA HIS A 87 -0.58 6.64 -13.06
C HIS A 87 0.53 7.18 -13.97
N GLN A 88 1.03 8.39 -13.69
CA GLN A 88 2.10 9.01 -14.47
C GLN A 88 3.44 8.29 -14.30
N ILE A 89 3.78 7.84 -13.10
CA ILE A 89 5.05 7.14 -12.84
C ILE A 89 4.99 5.65 -13.16
N SER A 90 3.79 5.06 -13.25
CA SER A 90 3.63 3.65 -13.65
C SER A 90 4.31 3.44 -15.00
N PRO A 91 5.25 2.47 -15.11
CA PRO A 91 5.92 2.17 -16.37
C PRO A 91 4.94 1.84 -17.50
N SER A 92 3.84 1.17 -17.15
CA SER A 92 2.78 0.76 -18.09
C SER A 92 1.59 1.69 -18.12
N LYS A 93 1.65 2.87 -17.47
CA LYS A 93 0.52 3.81 -17.32
C LYS A 93 -0.75 3.12 -16.79
N ARG A 94 -0.61 2.19 -15.85
CA ARG A 94 -1.76 1.59 -15.16
C ARG A 94 -2.31 2.56 -14.14
N LEU A 95 -3.62 2.53 -13.93
CA LEU A 95 -4.20 3.17 -12.75
C LEU A 95 -3.88 2.32 -11.52
N PRO A 96 -3.61 2.93 -10.35
CA PRO A 96 -3.52 2.18 -9.11
C PRO A 96 -4.87 1.61 -8.71
N LEU A 97 -4.87 0.54 -7.92
CA LEU A 97 -6.09 0.05 -7.28
C LEU A 97 -6.39 0.90 -6.04
N ILE A 98 -7.55 1.55 -6.02
CA ILE A 98 -8.02 2.36 -4.91
C ILE A 98 -8.94 1.50 -4.04
N ILE A 99 -8.60 1.35 -2.76
CA ILE A 99 -9.49 0.73 -1.78
C ILE A 99 -10.19 1.83 -1.00
N LEU A 100 -11.53 1.79 -0.98
CA LEU A 100 -12.34 2.77 -0.28
C LEU A 100 -13.57 2.12 0.33
N HIS A 101 -13.91 2.46 1.57
CA HIS A 101 -15.14 1.94 2.17
C HIS A 101 -16.40 2.45 1.44
N ARG A 102 -17.44 1.61 1.32
CA ARG A 102 -18.66 1.95 0.56
C ARG A 102 -19.34 3.25 1.01
N SER A 103 -19.24 3.60 2.29
CA SER A 103 -19.80 4.84 2.84
C SER A 103 -19.08 6.10 2.35
N ARG A 104 -17.89 5.96 1.75
CA ARG A 104 -17.12 7.07 1.16
C ARG A 104 -17.36 7.22 -0.34
N VAL A 105 -17.93 6.20 -1.00
CA VAL A 105 -18.33 6.26 -2.43
C VAL A 105 -19.82 6.52 -2.61
N THR A 106 -20.62 6.50 -1.54
CA THR A 106 -22.06 6.78 -1.56
C THR A 106 -22.37 7.92 -0.59
N GLY A 107 -23.07 8.96 -1.05
CA GLY A 107 -23.43 10.10 -0.21
C GLY A 107 -22.32 11.14 0.03
N GLY A 108 -22.66 12.21 0.74
CA GLY A 108 -21.72 13.25 1.18
C GLY A 108 -20.92 13.86 0.00
N PRO A 109 -19.59 14.01 0.12
CA PRO A 109 -18.76 14.55 -0.95
C PRO A 109 -18.80 13.73 -2.25
N ALA A 110 -19.22 12.46 -2.23
CA ALA A 110 -19.34 11.64 -3.43
C ALA A 110 -20.49 12.07 -4.35
N GLU A 111 -21.52 12.74 -3.82
CA GLU A 111 -22.66 13.24 -4.60
C GLU A 111 -22.34 14.50 -5.42
N HIS A 112 -21.21 15.15 -5.12
CA HIS A 112 -20.78 16.30 -5.90
C HIS A 112 -20.50 15.87 -7.35
N PRO A 113 -21.05 16.55 -8.39
CA PRO A 113 -21.01 16.06 -9.78
C PRO A 113 -19.59 15.73 -10.30
N ILE A 114 -18.59 16.51 -9.88
CA ILE A 114 -17.18 16.29 -10.24
C ILE A 114 -16.66 14.98 -9.63
N ASN A 115 -16.93 14.74 -8.35
CA ASN A 115 -16.45 13.55 -7.64
C ASN A 115 -17.16 12.30 -8.12
N LYS A 116 -18.46 12.40 -8.44
CA LYS A 116 -19.23 11.32 -9.06
C LYS A 116 -18.62 10.87 -10.39
N LYS A 117 -18.25 11.81 -11.28
CA LYS A 117 -17.55 11.51 -12.54
C LYS A 117 -16.20 10.82 -12.31
N ILE A 118 -15.44 11.27 -11.30
CA ILE A 118 -14.15 10.65 -10.94
C ILE A 118 -14.34 9.21 -10.46
N LEU A 119 -15.32 8.97 -9.57
CA LEU A 119 -15.65 7.64 -9.06
C LEU A 119 -16.14 6.70 -10.17
N GLU A 120 -17.01 7.19 -11.06
CA GLU A 120 -17.49 6.44 -12.23
C GLU A 120 -16.34 6.08 -13.16
N PHE A 121 -15.41 7.01 -13.42
CA PHE A 121 -14.20 6.74 -14.19
C PHE A 121 -13.37 5.61 -13.56
N TRP A 122 -13.02 5.72 -12.27
CA TRP A 122 -12.25 4.67 -11.59
C TRP A 122 -12.96 3.31 -11.59
N LYS A 123 -14.29 3.30 -11.41
CA LYS A 123 -15.09 2.08 -11.44
C LYS A 123 -15.08 1.43 -12.82
N ASN A 124 -15.30 2.20 -13.88
CA ASN A 124 -15.31 1.70 -15.25
C ASN A 124 -13.92 1.23 -15.70
N SER A 125 -12.85 1.79 -15.14
CA SER A 125 -11.48 1.34 -15.37
C SER A 125 -11.05 0.15 -14.50
N GLY A 126 -11.92 -0.38 -13.64
CA GLY A 126 -11.55 -1.45 -12.71
C GLY A 126 -10.51 -1.05 -11.66
N ALA A 127 -10.35 0.24 -11.41
CA ALA A 127 -9.29 0.83 -10.58
C ALA A 127 -9.76 1.20 -9.16
N ILE A 128 -11.01 0.91 -8.79
CA ILE A 128 -11.51 1.11 -7.43
C ILE A 128 -12.29 -0.12 -6.97
N TYR A 129 -12.04 -0.53 -5.72
CA TYR A 129 -12.85 -1.50 -5.02
C TYR A 129 -13.50 -0.86 -3.80
N SER A 130 -14.83 -0.95 -3.72
CA SER A 130 -15.60 -0.44 -2.60
C SER A 130 -15.81 -1.53 -1.55
N THR A 131 -15.17 -1.41 -0.39
CA THR A 131 -15.31 -2.42 0.67
C THR A 131 -16.73 -2.38 1.28
N PRO A 132 -17.32 -3.54 1.61
CA PRO A 132 -18.69 -3.60 2.11
C PRO A 132 -18.79 -3.05 3.54
N ALA A 133 -20.01 -2.70 3.95
CA ALA A 133 -20.26 -2.15 5.29
C ALA A 133 -19.85 -3.17 6.36
N GLY A 134 -19.18 -2.69 7.41
CA GLY A 134 -18.71 -3.52 8.52
C GLY A 134 -17.43 -4.30 8.24
N SER A 135 -16.86 -4.20 7.04
CA SER A 135 -15.52 -4.71 6.76
C SER A 135 -14.46 -3.70 7.21
N ASN A 136 -13.36 -4.20 7.77
CA ASN A 136 -12.13 -3.43 7.89
C ASN A 136 -11.45 -3.39 6.51
N ASP A 137 -11.26 -2.20 5.94
CA ASP A 137 -10.58 -1.97 4.67
C ASP A 137 -9.07 -2.27 4.71
N ASP A 138 -8.46 -2.34 5.89
CA ASP A 138 -7.04 -2.71 6.08
C ASP A 138 -6.68 -4.04 5.45
N TRP A 139 -7.55 -5.04 5.63
CA TRP A 139 -7.35 -6.36 5.03
C TRP A 139 -7.32 -6.31 3.50
N TYR A 140 -8.07 -5.39 2.90
CA TYR A 140 -8.28 -5.35 1.45
C TYR A 140 -7.06 -4.72 0.78
N TRP A 141 -6.65 -3.52 1.20
CA TRP A 141 -5.48 -2.89 0.60
C TRP A 141 -4.20 -3.66 0.89
N LEU A 142 -4.06 -4.26 2.07
CA LEU A 142 -2.87 -5.03 2.42
C LEU A 142 -2.77 -6.29 1.57
N TYR A 143 -3.86 -7.06 1.49
CA TYR A 143 -3.90 -8.27 0.68
C TYR A 143 -3.65 -7.98 -0.79
N ALA A 144 -4.20 -6.89 -1.35
CA ALA A 144 -3.94 -6.54 -2.74
C ALA A 144 -2.48 -6.15 -2.99
N ALA A 145 -1.88 -5.34 -2.11
CA ALA A 145 -0.49 -4.93 -2.30
C ALA A 145 0.47 -6.13 -2.24
N VAL A 146 0.25 -7.05 -1.29
CA VAL A 146 1.00 -8.30 -1.18
C VAL A 146 0.77 -9.19 -2.39
N SER A 147 -0.49 -9.44 -2.77
CA SER A 147 -0.85 -10.36 -3.86
C SER A 147 -0.40 -9.87 -5.24
N CYS A 148 -0.40 -8.55 -5.46
CA CYS A 148 0.08 -7.93 -6.68
C CYS A 148 1.59 -7.65 -6.65
N ASN A 149 2.27 -7.90 -5.52
CA ASN A 149 3.67 -7.59 -5.29
C ASN A 149 4.03 -6.16 -5.74
N CYS A 150 3.27 -5.19 -5.23
CA CYS A 150 3.30 -3.82 -5.72
C CYS A 150 3.34 -2.78 -4.59
N LEU A 151 3.45 -1.50 -4.96
CA LEU A 151 3.54 -0.41 -3.98
C LEU A 151 2.25 -0.27 -3.19
N LEU A 152 2.36 -0.01 -1.89
CA LEU A 152 1.23 0.32 -1.01
C LEU A 152 1.32 1.79 -0.60
N VAL A 153 0.36 2.60 -1.03
CA VAL A 153 0.29 4.02 -0.67
C VAL A 153 -0.64 4.20 0.53
N THR A 154 -0.04 4.40 1.70
CA THR A 154 -0.75 4.73 2.94
C THR A 154 0.20 5.44 3.90
N ASN A 155 -0.30 6.42 4.65
CA ASN A 155 0.42 7.06 5.75
C ASN A 155 0.08 6.41 7.10
N ASP A 156 -0.65 5.29 7.11
CA ASP A 156 -0.84 4.48 8.31
C ASP A 156 0.50 3.91 8.78
N GLU A 157 0.76 3.99 10.07
CA GLU A 157 2.01 3.48 10.65
C GLU A 157 2.02 1.95 10.76
N MET A 158 0.83 1.35 10.65
CA MET A 158 0.56 -0.09 10.75
C MET A 158 1.06 -0.66 12.09
N ARG A 159 0.67 -0.01 13.20
CA ARG A 159 1.12 -0.33 14.58
C ARG A 159 0.05 -0.90 15.50
N ASP A 160 -1.19 -0.97 15.05
CA ASP A 160 -2.30 -1.43 15.88
C ASP A 160 -2.30 -2.96 16.09
N HIS A 161 -3.30 -3.46 16.83
CA HIS A 161 -3.45 -4.88 17.13
C HIS A 161 -3.72 -5.76 15.89
N LEU A 162 -4.16 -5.19 14.76
CA LEU A 162 -4.30 -5.91 13.50
C LEU A 162 -2.91 -6.32 13.00
N PHE A 163 -2.00 -5.35 12.92
CA PHE A 163 -0.68 -5.52 12.33
C PHE A 163 0.28 -6.31 13.23
N GLN A 164 0.05 -6.32 14.55
CA GLN A 164 0.82 -7.16 15.48
C GLN A 164 0.71 -8.67 15.18
N LEU A 165 -0.34 -9.10 14.49
CA LEU A 165 -0.59 -10.51 14.18
C LEU A 165 0.09 -10.97 12.90
N LEU A 166 0.64 -10.03 12.14
CA LEU A 166 1.34 -10.28 10.88
C LEU A 166 2.78 -10.75 11.11
N GLY A 167 3.18 -10.91 12.38
CA GLY A 167 4.49 -11.34 12.78
C GLY A 167 5.51 -10.20 12.77
N THR A 168 6.65 -10.44 13.40
CA THR A 168 7.72 -9.45 13.61
C THR A 168 8.90 -9.61 12.64
N SER A 169 8.84 -10.57 11.71
CA SER A 169 9.93 -10.87 10.77
C SER A 169 9.62 -10.44 9.34
N PHE A 170 8.62 -11.05 8.70
CA PHE A 170 8.31 -10.78 7.29
C PHE A 170 7.69 -9.38 7.09
N PHE A 171 6.63 -9.07 7.84
CA PHE A 171 5.83 -7.87 7.60
C PHE A 171 6.61 -6.56 7.71
N PRO A 172 7.52 -6.35 8.69
CA PRO A 172 8.35 -5.14 8.73
C PRO A 172 9.24 -4.98 7.50
N ARG A 173 9.89 -6.06 7.03
CA ARG A 173 10.70 -6.06 5.80
C ARG A 173 9.86 -5.75 4.56
N TRP A 174 8.69 -6.39 4.46
CA TRP A 174 7.75 -6.14 3.38
C TRP A 174 7.26 -4.70 3.38
N LYS A 175 6.87 -4.18 4.54
CA LYS A 175 6.39 -2.81 4.73
C LYS A 175 7.45 -1.80 4.29
N GLU A 176 8.69 -1.98 4.73
CA GLU A 176 9.79 -1.11 4.35
C GLU A 176 10.01 -1.06 2.82
N LYS A 177 9.91 -2.21 2.15
CA LYS A 177 10.11 -2.31 0.70
C LYS A 177 8.94 -1.78 -0.13
N HIS A 178 7.70 -1.87 0.37
CA HIS A 178 6.50 -1.62 -0.43
C HIS A 178 5.71 -0.37 -0.02
N GLN A 179 5.83 0.10 1.23
CA GLN A 179 5.06 1.24 1.71
C GLN A 179 5.60 2.55 1.12
N VAL A 180 4.70 3.33 0.55
CA VAL A 180 4.94 4.69 0.09
C VAL A 180 4.09 5.64 0.91
N ILE A 181 4.77 6.56 1.61
CA ILE A 181 4.11 7.65 2.32
C ILE A 181 3.76 8.73 1.30
N ALA A 182 2.50 9.13 1.20
CA ALA A 182 2.12 10.25 0.36
C ALA A 182 2.54 11.57 1.04
N PRO A 183 3.48 12.35 0.48
CA PRO A 183 3.83 13.64 1.05
C PRO A 183 2.70 14.64 0.81
N LEU A 184 2.51 15.50 1.80
CA LEU A 184 1.32 16.32 1.97
C LEU A 184 1.28 17.62 1.15
N LEU A 185 2.38 18.01 0.49
CA LEU A 185 2.56 19.41 0.10
C LEU A 185 3.29 19.67 -1.24
N CYS A 186 3.67 18.65 -2.01
CA CYS A 186 4.26 18.90 -3.32
C CYS A 186 3.38 18.34 -4.43
N ASP A 187 3.33 19.08 -5.54
CA ASP A 187 2.84 18.62 -6.85
C ASP A 187 3.61 17.39 -7.41
N LYS A 188 4.44 16.75 -6.57
CA LYS A 188 5.23 15.56 -6.82
C LYS A 188 5.17 14.65 -5.59
N LEU A 189 4.71 13.43 -5.79
CA LEU A 189 4.90 12.30 -4.89
C LEU A 189 6.41 12.12 -4.76
N VAL A 190 6.94 12.53 -3.61
CA VAL A 190 8.27 12.10 -3.18
C VAL A 190 8.09 10.66 -2.72
N PHE A 191 8.47 9.74 -3.59
CA PHE A 191 8.73 8.38 -3.15
C PHE A 191 9.94 8.48 -2.22
N SER A 192 9.70 8.45 -0.92
CA SER A 192 10.70 7.86 -0.05
C SER A 192 10.74 6.39 -0.46
N PHE A 193 11.56 6.06 -1.46
CA PHE A 193 12.13 4.74 -1.48
C PHE A 193 12.90 4.67 -0.16
N LEU A 194 12.29 4.08 0.86
CA LEU A 194 13.03 3.72 2.06
C LEU A 194 14.06 2.73 1.54
N PHE A 195 15.27 3.23 1.30
CA PHE A 195 16.39 2.39 0.93
C PHE A 195 16.61 1.46 2.12
N CYS A 196 16.37 0.17 1.85
CA CYS A 196 16.67 -1.01 2.64
C CYS A 196 17.53 -0.70 3.88
N LEU A 197 16.85 -0.52 5.01
CA LEU A 197 17.41 -0.38 6.34
C LEU A 197 16.94 -1.59 7.15
N LEU A 198 17.38 -2.77 6.71
CA LEU A 198 17.47 -3.90 7.62
C LEU A 198 18.61 -3.63 8.61
N THR A 199 18.30 -2.95 9.72
CA THR A 199 19.05 -3.12 10.96
C THR A 199 18.81 -4.53 11.48
N LEU A 200 19.49 -5.51 10.88
CA LEU A 200 19.82 -6.76 11.56
C LEU A 200 21.23 -6.59 12.10
N LEU A 201 21.32 -6.53 13.44
CA LEU A 201 22.57 -6.76 14.14
C LEU A 201 23.12 -8.14 13.74
N ALA A 202 24.25 -8.09 13.03
CA ALA A 202 25.32 -9.07 12.97
C ALA A 202 25.25 -10.27 11.99
N LEU A 203 26.49 -10.58 11.53
CA LEU A 203 27.04 -11.78 10.87
C LEU A 203 26.92 -11.77 9.33
N ASN A 204 27.98 -11.85 8.52
CA ASN A 204 29.41 -12.08 8.72
C ASN A 204 30.09 -11.74 7.38
N LEU A 205 31.19 -10.98 7.38
CA LEU A 205 32.44 -11.25 6.64
C LEU A 205 33.43 -10.10 6.89
N GLU A 206 34.37 -10.39 7.80
CA GLU A 206 35.77 -9.90 7.89
C GLU A 206 36.08 -8.39 7.83
N PHE A 207 36.63 -7.89 8.97
CA PHE A 207 37.63 -6.81 9.13
C PHE A 207 37.36 -5.46 8.41
N VAL A 208 37.28 -4.32 9.08
CA VAL A 208 38.37 -3.61 9.77
C VAL A 208 37.74 -2.50 10.64
N TRP A 209 38.22 -2.36 11.89
CA TRP A 209 37.97 -1.18 12.72
C TRP A 209 39.10 -0.17 12.50
N PHE A 210 38.77 1.07 12.14
CA PHE A 210 39.56 2.27 12.47
C PHE A 210 38.61 3.42 12.79
#